data_AF-A0A2W2FCB6-F1
#
_entry.id   AF-A0A2W2FCB6-F1
#
_cell.length_a   1.000
_cell.length_b   1.000
_cell.length_c   1.000
_cell.angle_alpha   90.00
_cell.angle_beta   90.00
_cell.angle_gamma   90.00
#
_symmetry.space_group_name_H-M   'P 1'
#
loop_
_entity.id
_entity.type
_entity.pdbx_description
1 polymer ?
#
loop_
_entity_poly.entity_id
_entity_poly.type
_entity_poly.pdbx_seq_one_letter_code
_entity_poly.pdbx_strand_id
1 'polypeptide(L)'
;MASIRHNEGVLDAARDCVLAYGVRRTTLTDVARRAGVSRMTLYRRWPDVRSLVADVMTREWVRVVAGLDLSDPVRAVVTGVRELRAHPLWRKIVEADPELLLPYLLRRRGAAHDAMLGLLEGTVGDARKARAVLLVAQSFLLSAPTMLDPVTMDELDAELTALLEAYLG
;
A
#
# COMPACT_ATOMS: atom_id res chain seq x y z
N MET A 1 -6.41 -28.29 0.58
CA MET A 1 -6.38 -27.26 1.65
C MET A 1 -4.98 -26.73 2.00
N ALA A 2 -3.93 -27.08 1.24
CA ALA A 2 -2.58 -26.51 1.40
C ALA A 2 -2.37 -25.14 0.71
N SER A 3 -3.39 -24.58 0.04
CA SER A 3 -3.23 -23.51 -0.95
C SER A 3 -3.21 -22.08 -0.40
N ILE A 4 -3.91 -21.79 0.72
CA ILE A 4 -4.01 -20.40 1.23
C ILE A 4 -3.01 -20.14 2.37
N ARG A 5 -2.83 -21.10 3.29
CA ARG A 5 -1.89 -20.96 4.42
C ARG A 5 -0.42 -20.89 3.97
N HIS A 6 -0.04 -21.62 2.91
CA HIS A 6 1.31 -21.51 2.35
C HIS A 6 1.55 -20.15 1.70
N ASN A 7 0.52 -19.54 1.11
CA ASN A 7 0.66 -18.21 0.52
C ASN A 7 0.85 -17.15 1.59
N GLU A 8 0.10 -17.23 2.71
CA GLU A 8 0.29 -16.31 3.84
C GLU A 8 1.71 -16.41 4.42
N GLY A 9 2.21 -17.62 4.69
CA GLY A 9 3.57 -17.81 5.20
C GLY A 9 4.67 -17.34 4.24
N VAL A 10 4.44 -17.48 2.93
CA VAL A 10 5.37 -16.94 1.91
C VAL A 10 5.36 -15.42 1.88
N LEU A 11 4.20 -14.79 1.93
CA LEU A 11 4.08 -13.33 1.94
C LEU A 11 4.65 -12.73 3.24
N ASP A 12 4.52 -13.41 4.38
CA ASP A 12 5.17 -13.02 5.64
C ASP A 12 6.69 -13.13 5.55
N ALA A 13 7.21 -14.24 5.04
CA ALA A 13 8.65 -14.41 4.81
C ALA A 13 9.21 -13.37 3.84
N ALA A 14 8.46 -13.03 2.78
CA ALA A 14 8.83 -12.00 1.83
C ALA A 14 8.86 -10.61 2.48
N ARG A 15 7.82 -10.27 3.26
CA ARG A 15 7.74 -9.03 4.04
C ARG A 15 8.95 -8.88 4.94
N ASP A 16 9.29 -9.92 5.69
CA ASP A 16 10.44 -9.91 6.59
C ASP A 16 11.78 -9.71 5.86
N CYS A 17 11.97 -10.39 4.73
CA CYS A 17 13.16 -10.21 3.90
C CYS A 17 13.27 -8.76 3.38
N VAL A 18 12.16 -8.17 2.93
CA VAL A 18 12.13 -6.78 2.46
C VAL A 18 12.43 -5.80 3.59
N LEU A 19 11.83 -5.99 4.77
CA LEU A 19 12.12 -5.14 5.93
C LEU A 19 13.59 -5.21 6.34
N ALA A 20 14.18 -6.41 6.34
CA ALA A 20 15.57 -6.62 6.69
C ALA A 20 16.55 -6.03 5.65
N TYR A 21 16.33 -6.30 4.36
CA TYR A 21 17.35 -6.11 3.33
C TYR A 21 17.00 -5.05 2.27
N GLY A 22 15.73 -4.66 2.16
CA GLY A 22 15.20 -3.97 0.99
C GLY A 22 14.87 -4.94 -0.15
N VAL A 23 14.15 -4.47 -1.15
CA VAL A 23 13.66 -5.30 -2.26
C VAL A 23 14.80 -5.69 -3.19
N ARG A 24 15.70 -4.76 -3.54
CA ARG A 24 16.86 -5.06 -4.41
C ARG A 24 17.73 -6.20 -3.91
N ARG A 25 17.84 -6.40 -2.59
CA ARG A 25 18.66 -7.46 -1.97
C ARG A 25 17.86 -8.71 -1.59
N THR A 26 16.54 -8.72 -1.82
CA THR A 26 15.71 -9.89 -1.55
C THR A 26 15.66 -10.80 -2.78
N THR A 27 15.84 -12.11 -2.58
CA THR A 27 15.68 -13.10 -3.65
C THR A 27 14.54 -14.07 -3.36
N LEU A 28 13.93 -14.65 -4.41
CA LEU A 28 12.95 -15.73 -4.24
C LEU A 28 13.54 -16.95 -3.53
N THR A 29 14.86 -17.16 -3.61
CA THR A 29 15.54 -18.24 -2.88
C THR A 29 15.60 -17.96 -1.39
N ASP A 30 15.91 -16.71 -0.99
CA ASP A 30 15.90 -16.32 0.42
C ASP A 30 14.50 -16.45 1.03
N VAL A 31 13.48 -16.02 0.30
CA VAL A 31 12.09 -16.18 0.72
C VAL A 31 11.71 -17.65 0.83
N ALA A 32 12.06 -18.49 -0.16
CA ALA A 32 11.79 -19.93 -0.13
C ALA A 32 12.37 -20.59 1.13
N ARG A 33 13.64 -20.28 1.42
CA ARG A 33 14.34 -20.78 2.61
C ARG A 33 13.67 -20.32 3.89
N ARG A 34 13.29 -19.04 3.99
CA ARG A 34 12.63 -18.48 5.17
C ARG A 34 11.21 -19.03 5.38
N ALA A 35 10.47 -19.22 4.30
CA ALA A 35 9.10 -19.77 4.33
C ALA A 35 9.06 -21.31 4.48
N GLY A 36 10.21 -22.00 4.41
CA GLY A 36 10.26 -23.47 4.48
C GLY A 36 9.63 -24.17 3.27
N VAL A 37 9.60 -23.51 2.10
CA VAL A 37 9.00 -24.05 0.86
C VAL A 37 10.05 -24.25 -0.22
N SER A 38 9.76 -25.11 -1.21
CA SER A 38 10.64 -25.28 -2.37
C SER A 38 10.68 -24.02 -3.24
N ARG A 39 11.82 -23.73 -3.87
CA ARG A 39 11.94 -22.65 -4.88
C ARG A 39 10.93 -22.81 -6.01
N MET A 40 10.72 -24.04 -6.47
CA MET A 40 9.76 -24.35 -7.54
C MET A 40 8.33 -23.95 -7.14
N THR A 41 7.97 -24.04 -5.86
CA THR A 41 6.68 -23.57 -5.35
C THR A 41 6.50 -22.06 -5.54
N LEU A 42 7.52 -21.26 -5.25
CA LEU A 42 7.49 -19.81 -5.48
C LEU A 42 7.51 -19.45 -6.96
N TYR A 43 8.44 -20.01 -7.74
CA TYR A 43 8.60 -19.67 -9.16
C TYR A 43 7.35 -19.97 -10.00
N ARG A 44 6.54 -20.97 -9.63
CA ARG A 44 5.25 -21.23 -10.29
C ARG A 44 4.25 -20.10 -10.16
N ARG A 45 4.33 -19.31 -9.09
CA ARG A 45 3.36 -18.25 -8.78
C ARG A 45 3.92 -16.85 -9.02
N TRP A 46 5.19 -16.65 -8.67
CA TRP A 46 5.90 -15.39 -8.81
C TRP A 46 7.12 -15.60 -9.71
N PRO A 47 7.08 -15.12 -10.97
CA PRO A 47 8.21 -15.27 -11.89
C PRO A 47 9.45 -14.51 -11.38
N ASP A 48 9.27 -13.46 -10.60
CA ASP A 48 10.34 -12.66 -10.02
C ASP A 48 9.98 -12.09 -8.64
N VAL A 49 10.99 -11.59 -7.91
CA VAL A 49 10.79 -11.02 -6.57
C VAL A 49 9.91 -9.78 -6.56
N ARG A 50 9.88 -8.99 -7.64
CA ARG A 50 9.05 -7.77 -7.70
C ARG A 50 7.58 -8.13 -7.76
N SER A 51 7.22 -9.17 -8.50
CA SER A 51 5.84 -9.69 -8.53
C SER A 51 5.39 -10.20 -7.16
N LEU A 52 6.28 -10.86 -6.41
CA LEU A 52 6.01 -11.27 -5.03
C LEU A 52 5.83 -10.07 -4.10
N VAL A 53 6.73 -9.08 -4.18
CA VAL A 53 6.65 -7.88 -3.35
C VAL A 53 5.39 -7.05 -3.67
N ALA A 54 4.95 -6.99 -4.92
CA ALA A 54 3.70 -6.35 -5.28
C ALA A 54 2.47 -6.99 -4.60
N ASP A 55 2.47 -8.33 -4.48
CA ASP A 55 1.42 -9.05 -3.74
C ASP A 55 1.53 -8.80 -2.23
N VAL A 56 2.74 -8.76 -1.67
CA VAL A 56 2.96 -8.38 -0.26
C VAL A 56 2.42 -6.97 -0.01
N MET A 57 2.80 -5.99 -0.83
CA MET A 57 2.31 -4.62 -0.74
C MET A 57 0.78 -4.57 -0.79
N THR A 58 0.18 -5.24 -1.77
CA THR A 58 -1.28 -5.31 -1.89
C THR A 58 -1.92 -5.84 -0.62
N ARG A 59 -1.40 -6.95 -0.07
CA ARG A 59 -1.91 -7.53 1.17
C ARG A 59 -1.80 -6.57 2.34
N GLU A 60 -0.64 -5.93 2.52
CA GLU A 60 -0.41 -5.02 3.65
C GLU A 60 -1.29 -3.76 3.54
N TRP A 61 -1.44 -3.18 2.35
CA TRP A 61 -2.31 -2.02 2.14
C TRP A 61 -3.79 -2.35 2.35
N VAL A 62 -4.24 -3.50 1.85
CA VAL A 62 -5.61 -3.99 2.08
C VAL A 62 -5.87 -4.22 3.57
N ARG A 63 -4.89 -4.75 4.32
CA ARG A 63 -5.02 -4.93 5.77
C ARG A 63 -5.15 -3.60 6.52
N VAL A 64 -4.41 -2.58 6.12
CA VAL A 64 -4.54 -1.23 6.69
C VAL A 64 -5.95 -0.70 6.43
N VAL A 65 -6.41 -0.69 5.18
CA VAL A 65 -7.73 -0.10 4.86
C VAL A 65 -8.91 -0.91 5.40
N ALA A 66 -8.75 -2.22 5.61
CA ALA A 66 -9.77 -3.07 6.22
C ALA A 66 -10.02 -2.75 7.71
N GLY A 67 -9.10 -2.06 8.37
CA GLY A 67 -9.25 -1.61 9.76
C GLY A 67 -9.96 -0.27 9.92
N LEU A 68 -10.26 0.43 8.82
CA LEU A 68 -10.82 1.77 8.85
C LEU A 68 -12.33 1.77 9.11
N ASP A 69 -12.80 2.76 9.87
CA ASP A 69 -14.22 3.05 10.01
C ASP A 69 -14.74 3.76 8.75
N LEU A 70 -15.51 3.03 7.95
CA LEU A 70 -16.06 3.52 6.68
C LEU A 70 -17.36 4.31 6.84
N SER A 71 -17.86 4.53 8.05
CA SER A 71 -19.06 5.35 8.27
C SER A 71 -18.82 6.85 8.01
N ASP A 72 -17.56 7.27 8.07
CA ASP A 72 -17.08 8.63 7.78
C ASP A 72 -15.98 8.54 6.70
N PRO A 73 -16.30 8.78 5.40
CA PRO A 73 -15.33 8.66 4.31
C PRO A 73 -14.12 9.57 4.47
N VAL A 74 -14.31 10.79 4.99
CA VAL A 74 -13.22 11.76 5.15
C VAL A 74 -12.24 11.22 6.19
N ARG A 75 -12.74 10.86 7.37
CA ARG A 75 -11.92 10.28 8.44
C ARG A 75 -11.24 9.00 8.02
N ALA A 76 -11.93 8.12 7.29
CA ALA A 76 -11.36 6.88 6.77
C ALA A 76 -10.13 7.17 5.90
N VAL A 77 -10.26 8.10 4.94
CA VAL A 77 -9.17 8.45 4.02
C VAL A 77 -7.98 9.05 4.76
N VAL A 78 -8.21 10.04 5.62
CA VAL A 78 -7.13 10.72 6.37
C VAL A 78 -6.41 9.73 7.30
N THR A 79 -7.16 8.88 8.00
CA THR A 79 -6.60 7.83 8.86
C THR A 79 -5.80 6.82 8.03
N GLY A 80 -6.33 6.36 6.89
CA GLY A 80 -5.63 5.44 6.00
C GLY A 80 -4.33 6.01 5.46
N VAL A 81 -4.30 7.29 5.06
CA VAL A 81 -3.07 7.99 4.65
C VAL A 81 -2.05 8.00 5.79
N ARG A 82 -2.46 8.36 7.01
CA ARG A 82 -1.60 8.40 8.18
C ARG A 82 -1.03 7.02 8.53
N GLU A 83 -1.87 6.00 8.56
CA GLU A 83 -1.46 4.62 8.87
C GLU A 83 -0.52 4.05 7.80
N LEU A 84 -0.81 4.26 6.51
CA LEU A 84 0.07 3.86 5.42
C LEU A 84 1.42 4.57 5.50
N ARG A 85 1.44 5.89 5.76
CA ARG A 85 2.68 6.67 5.93
C ARG A 85 3.52 6.18 7.12
N ALA A 86 2.86 5.70 8.17
CA ALA A 86 3.51 5.11 9.34
C ALA A 86 3.95 3.65 9.13
N HIS A 87 3.40 2.96 8.13
CA HIS A 87 3.61 1.53 7.93
C HIS A 87 5.09 1.20 7.65
N PRO A 88 5.71 0.24 8.36
CA PRO A 88 7.13 -0.08 8.19
C PRO A 88 7.52 -0.46 6.77
N LEU A 89 6.67 -1.23 6.08
CA LEU A 89 6.93 -1.63 4.70
C LEU A 89 6.87 -0.42 3.74
N TRP A 90 5.99 0.57 4.02
CA TRP A 90 5.86 1.75 3.18
C TRP A 90 7.13 2.58 3.25
N ARG A 91 7.53 2.90 4.48
CA ARG A 91 8.78 3.62 4.77
C ARG A 91 9.98 2.93 4.15
N LYS A 92 10.07 1.60 4.33
CA LYS A 92 11.16 0.81 3.75
C LYS A 92 11.21 0.91 2.22
N ILE A 93 10.07 0.81 1.54
CA ILE A 93 10.02 0.90 0.07
C ILE A 93 10.37 2.32 -0.40
N VAL A 94 9.81 3.36 0.22
CA VAL A 94 10.10 4.74 -0.16
C VAL A 94 11.58 5.08 0.03
N GLU A 95 12.18 4.65 1.13
CA GLU A 95 13.59 4.92 1.44
C GLU A 95 14.55 4.08 0.59
N ALA A 96 14.29 2.78 0.47
CA ALA A 96 15.25 1.87 -0.13
C ALA A 96 14.98 1.59 -1.61
N ASP A 97 13.73 1.51 -2.05
CA ASP A 97 13.35 0.97 -3.36
C ASP A 97 12.20 1.77 -4.04
N PRO A 98 12.27 3.12 -4.14
CA PRO A 98 11.16 3.95 -4.60
C PRO A 98 10.75 3.68 -6.06
N GLU A 99 11.65 3.13 -6.87
CA GLU A 99 11.37 2.79 -8.27
C GLU A 99 10.27 1.72 -8.42
N LEU A 100 9.98 0.96 -7.35
CA LEU A 100 8.87 0.00 -7.33
C LEU A 100 7.50 0.69 -7.40
N LEU A 101 7.41 1.95 -6.97
CA LEU A 101 6.17 2.71 -6.97
C LEU A 101 5.88 3.33 -8.35
N LEU A 102 6.93 3.65 -9.13
CA LEU A 102 6.80 4.37 -10.40
C LEU A 102 5.78 3.75 -11.39
N PRO A 103 5.71 2.42 -11.58
CA PRO A 103 4.69 1.84 -12.46
C PRO A 103 3.27 2.16 -12.00
N TYR A 104 3.04 2.18 -10.69
CA TYR A 104 1.72 2.44 -10.11
C TYR A 104 1.33 3.92 -10.11
N LEU A 105 2.34 4.80 -10.15
CA LEU A 105 2.14 6.25 -10.23
C LEU A 105 1.86 6.71 -11.66
N LEU A 106 2.51 6.08 -12.64
CA LEU A 106 2.57 6.66 -13.99
C LEU A 106 1.95 5.78 -15.07
N ARG A 107 1.88 4.46 -14.87
CA ARG A 107 1.67 3.52 -15.99
C ARG A 107 0.51 2.57 -15.80
N ARG A 108 0.20 2.16 -14.57
CA ARG A 108 -0.81 1.13 -14.32
C ARG A 108 -1.52 1.30 -12.98
N ARG A 109 -2.75 0.80 -12.95
CA ARG A 109 -3.48 0.52 -11.71
C ARG A 109 -3.10 -0.87 -11.19
N GLY A 110 -2.97 -1.02 -9.89
CA GLY A 110 -2.67 -2.30 -9.22
C GLY A 110 -3.82 -2.78 -8.34
N ALA A 111 -3.76 -4.03 -7.88
CA ALA A 111 -4.82 -4.64 -7.07
C ALA A 111 -5.17 -3.84 -5.79
N ALA A 112 -4.18 -3.20 -5.15
CA ALA A 112 -4.44 -2.29 -4.02
C ALA A 112 -5.29 -1.08 -4.42
N HIS A 113 -5.06 -0.50 -5.59
CA HIS A 113 -5.88 0.62 -6.08
C HIS A 113 -7.29 0.15 -6.42
N ASP A 114 -7.42 -1.05 -7.01
CA ASP A 114 -8.72 -1.65 -7.28
C ASP A 114 -9.52 -1.86 -5.98
N ALA A 115 -8.85 -2.37 -4.94
CA ALA A 115 -9.45 -2.55 -3.63
C ALA A 115 -9.87 -1.23 -2.98
N MET A 116 -8.98 -0.22 -2.95
CA MET A 116 -9.33 1.10 -2.41
C MET A 116 -10.46 1.77 -3.19
N LEU A 117 -10.47 1.67 -4.52
CA LEU A 117 -11.58 2.20 -5.31
C LEU A 117 -12.89 1.50 -4.97
N GLY A 118 -12.91 0.17 -4.82
CA GLY A 118 -14.12 -0.54 -4.42
C GLY A 118 -14.67 -0.07 -3.08
N LEU A 119 -13.80 0.20 -2.09
CA LEU A 119 -14.19 0.76 -0.80
C LEU A 119 -14.72 2.19 -0.94
N LEU A 120 -13.94 3.07 -1.59
CA LEU A 120 -14.28 4.48 -1.76
C LEU A 120 -15.57 4.68 -2.58
N GLU A 121 -15.78 3.87 -3.62
CA GLU A 121 -17.02 3.90 -4.40
C GLU A 121 -18.22 3.52 -3.54
N GLY A 122 -18.08 2.53 -2.66
CA GLY A 122 -19.12 2.13 -1.72
C GLY A 122 -19.45 3.21 -0.68
N THR A 123 -18.44 3.92 -0.17
CA THR A 123 -18.65 4.95 0.86
C THR A 123 -19.07 6.31 0.29
N VAL A 124 -18.50 6.72 -0.85
CA VAL A 124 -18.75 8.04 -1.45
C VAL A 124 -19.94 8.02 -2.42
N GLY A 125 -20.33 6.85 -2.93
CA GLY A 125 -21.48 6.67 -3.81
C GLY A 125 -21.28 7.16 -5.26
N ASP A 126 -20.08 7.61 -5.62
CA ASP A 126 -19.76 8.06 -6.98
C ASP A 126 -18.34 7.65 -7.41
N ALA A 127 -18.26 7.01 -8.59
CA ALA A 127 -17.02 6.46 -9.13
C ALA A 127 -15.98 7.52 -9.57
N ARG A 128 -16.43 8.72 -9.92
CA ARG A 128 -15.54 9.83 -10.28
C ARG A 128 -14.98 10.47 -9.02
N LYS A 129 -15.83 10.71 -8.00
CA LYS A 129 -15.42 11.20 -6.69
C LYS A 129 -14.41 10.23 -6.05
N ALA A 130 -14.68 8.93 -6.05
CA ALA A 130 -13.76 7.92 -5.49
C ALA A 130 -12.36 7.98 -6.12
N ARG A 131 -12.26 8.17 -7.44
CA ARG A 131 -10.97 8.32 -8.14
C ARG A 131 -10.27 9.62 -7.79
N ALA A 132 -11.00 10.73 -7.71
CA ALA A 132 -10.45 12.02 -7.30
C ALA A 132 -9.89 11.95 -5.88
N VAL A 133 -10.67 11.40 -4.94
CA VAL A 133 -10.26 11.17 -3.55
C VAL A 133 -9.02 10.31 -3.47
N LEU A 134 -8.96 9.18 -4.21
CA LEU A 134 -7.78 8.32 -4.22
C LEU A 134 -6.53 9.05 -4.73
N LEU A 135 -6.64 9.85 -5.79
CA LEU A 135 -5.51 10.63 -6.33
C LEU A 135 -5.01 11.68 -5.34
N VAL A 136 -5.92 12.38 -4.66
CA VAL A 136 -5.58 13.35 -3.61
C VAL A 136 -4.92 12.64 -2.43
N ALA A 137 -5.53 11.58 -1.90
CA ALA A 137 -4.98 10.79 -0.79
C ALA A 137 -3.56 10.26 -1.12
N GLN A 138 -3.37 9.75 -2.33
CA GLN A 138 -2.07 9.28 -2.81
C GLN A 138 -1.01 10.40 -2.85
N SER A 139 -1.39 11.61 -3.26
CA SER A 139 -0.50 12.77 -3.22
C SER A 139 -0.07 13.11 -1.79
N PHE A 140 -1.00 13.13 -0.84
CA PHE A 140 -0.68 13.38 0.58
C PHE A 140 0.08 12.23 1.24
N LEU A 141 -0.08 10.99 0.76
CA LEU A 141 0.69 9.85 1.23
C LEU A 141 2.16 9.92 0.78
N LEU A 142 2.41 10.28 -0.48
CA LEU A 142 3.75 10.25 -1.11
C LEU A 142 4.52 11.55 -0.97
N SER A 143 3.86 12.67 -1.24
CA SER A 143 4.51 13.96 -1.47
C SER A 143 4.45 14.87 -0.24
N ALA A 144 3.56 14.63 0.73
CA ALA A 144 3.51 15.47 1.94
C ALA A 144 4.86 15.64 2.66
N PRO A 145 5.73 14.61 2.79
CA PRO A 145 7.04 14.78 3.43
C PRO A 145 7.96 15.80 2.74
N THR A 146 7.79 16.07 1.45
CA THR A 146 8.61 17.06 0.73
C THR A 146 8.08 18.48 0.88
N MET A 147 6.88 18.64 1.41
CA MET A 147 6.17 19.91 1.59
C MET A 147 6.22 20.40 3.04
N LEU A 148 7.02 19.76 3.90
CA LEU A 148 7.27 20.22 5.26
C LEU A 148 8.17 21.46 5.22
N ASP A 149 8.01 22.34 6.22
CA ASP A 149 8.62 23.68 6.33
C ASP A 149 7.89 24.77 5.50
N PRO A 150 7.22 25.77 6.13
CA PRO A 150 7.07 25.96 7.59
C PRO A 150 5.99 25.07 8.23
N VAL A 151 5.30 24.25 7.43
CA VAL A 151 4.15 23.45 7.88
C VAL A 151 4.56 22.08 8.43
N THR A 152 3.75 21.57 9.35
CA THR A 152 3.86 20.26 9.96
C THR A 152 3.01 19.21 9.23
N MET A 153 3.30 17.93 9.49
CA MET A 153 2.51 16.84 8.91
C MET A 153 1.07 16.83 9.41
N ASP A 154 0.84 17.20 10.68
CA ASP A 154 -0.52 17.26 11.25
C ASP A 154 -1.34 18.40 10.63
N GLU A 155 -0.71 19.53 10.32
CA GLU A 155 -1.36 20.62 9.57
C GLU A 155 -1.71 20.18 8.14
N LEU A 156 -0.83 19.45 7.45
CA LEU A 156 -1.16 18.89 6.14
C LEU A 156 -2.28 17.83 6.20
N ASP A 157 -2.32 16.99 7.24
CA ASP A 157 -3.43 16.04 7.44
C ASP A 157 -4.75 16.79 7.75
N ALA A 158 -4.70 17.94 8.42
CA ALA A 158 -5.86 18.81 8.65
C ALA A 158 -6.34 19.47 7.35
N GLU A 159 -5.43 19.95 6.50
CA GLU A 159 -5.76 20.46 5.16
C GLU A 159 -6.37 19.37 4.26
N LEU A 160 -5.87 18.13 4.34
CA LEU A 160 -6.49 17.00 3.63
C LEU A 160 -7.94 16.78 4.10
N THR A 161 -8.19 16.85 5.41
CA THR A 161 -9.54 16.77 5.96
C THR A 161 -10.44 17.85 5.37
N ALA A 162 -10.01 19.12 5.44
CA ALA A 162 -10.78 20.26 4.92
C ALA A 162 -11.05 20.16 3.42
N LEU A 163 -10.06 19.74 2.61
CA LEU A 163 -10.22 19.53 1.17
C LEU A 163 -11.26 18.46 0.86
N LEU A 164 -11.26 17.35 1.61
CA LEU A 164 -12.20 16.25 1.40
C LEU A 164 -13.61 16.60 1.88
N GLU A 165 -13.75 17.29 3.02
CA GLU A 165 -15.05 17.80 3.50
C GLU A 165 -15.68 18.74 2.49
N ALA A 166 -14.93 19.71 1.97
CA ALA A 166 -15.42 20.65 0.97
C ALA A 166 -15.78 19.98 -0.37
N TYR A 167 -15.09 18.89 -0.75
CA TYR A 167 -15.35 18.18 -2.00
C TYR A 167 -16.49 17.16 -1.91
N LEU A 168 -16.68 16.54 -0.75
CA LEU A 168 -17.67 15.50 -0.53
C LEU A 168 -19.00 16.05 0.01
N GLY A 169 -18.99 17.22 0.66
CA GLY A 169 -20.16 17.96 1.14
C GLY A 169 -21.03 18.54 0.02
#